data_AF-A0A1F0PRM1-F1
#
_entry.id   AF-A0A1F0PRM1-F1
#
_cell.length_a   1.000
_cell.length_b   1.000
_cell.length_c   1.000
_cell.angle_alpha   90.00
_cell.angle_beta   90.00
_cell.angle_gamma   90.00
#
_symmetry.space_group_name_H-M   'P 1'
#
loop_
_entity.id
_entity.type
_entity.pdbx_description
1 polymer ?
#
loop_
_entity_poly.entity_id
_entity_poly.type
_entity_poly.pdbx_seq_one_letter_code
_entity_poly.pdbx_strand_id
1 'polypeptide(L)'
;MSSTKTNTSHNLPAEPGRAPVGCLTPGRITPMRTVPSHIVRPEYVGKPTANEGNDSNMYTPEEVERVRAAGKIAAGAIVEASKICVPGTTTDEIDVLVHEYICDHGAYPSTVDYRGYPKSVCTSLNEVICHGIPDSTVLEDGDILNLDVTAYLDGMHGDTNKTLLVGNVDEESRLLVERTEESLNRAIKAVKPGRQINVIGRVIEKYAARFGYGVVRDYTGHGVGREFHSGLIIPHYDAAPAYDTEIREGMIFTIEPMLTLGTIEWDLWDDDWTVVTRDRKRTAQFEHTLVVTADGADILTLP
;
A
#
# COMPACT_ATOMS: atom_id res chain seq x y z
N MET A 1 -2.86 38.45 20.78
CA MET A 1 -2.65 38.67 19.34
C MET A 1 -2.93 37.36 18.65
N SER A 2 -4.07 37.24 17.97
CA SER A 2 -4.48 36.02 17.28
C SER A 2 -3.59 35.85 16.05
N SER A 3 -2.63 34.94 16.13
CA SER A 3 -1.90 34.43 14.97
C SER A 3 -2.92 33.68 14.10
N THR A 4 -3.48 34.37 13.11
CA THR A 4 -4.06 33.71 11.95
C THR A 4 -2.93 32.99 11.25
N LYS A 5 -2.65 31.75 11.65
CA LYS A 5 -1.91 30.82 10.81
C LYS A 5 -2.72 30.70 9.53
N THR A 6 -2.28 31.36 8.47
CA THR A 6 -2.68 31.01 7.12
C THR A 6 -2.19 29.57 6.94
N ASN A 7 -3.06 28.60 7.18
CA ASN A 7 -2.77 27.21 6.82
C ASN A 7 -2.68 27.22 5.30
N THR A 8 -1.45 27.29 4.78
CA THR A 8 -1.20 27.15 3.35
C THR A 8 -1.46 25.71 3.02
N SER A 9 -2.48 25.47 2.18
CA SER A 9 -2.85 24.13 1.72
C SER A 9 -1.64 23.41 1.14
N HIS A 10 -1.56 22.08 1.37
CA HIS A 10 -0.59 21.21 0.71
C HIS A 10 -0.99 20.82 -0.72
N ASN A 11 -2.05 21.43 -1.25
CA ASN A 11 -2.45 21.36 -2.64
C ASN A 11 -2.37 22.76 -3.29
N LEU A 12 -1.68 22.87 -4.42
CA LEU A 12 -1.74 24.07 -5.25
C LEU A 12 -3.10 24.16 -5.96
N PRO A 13 -3.61 25.38 -6.24
CA PRO A 13 -4.83 25.55 -7.02
C PRO A 13 -4.75 24.82 -8.36
N ALA A 14 -5.79 24.07 -8.69
CA ALA A 14 -5.86 23.33 -9.94
C ALA A 14 -6.47 24.17 -11.07
N GLU A 15 -6.00 23.92 -12.30
CA GLU A 15 -6.68 24.40 -13.50
C GLU A 15 -8.07 23.71 -13.64
N PRO A 16 -9.06 24.35 -14.30
CA PRO A 16 -10.38 23.74 -14.49
C PRO A 16 -10.29 22.35 -15.14
N GLY A 17 -10.87 21.34 -14.46
CA GLY A 17 -10.89 19.96 -14.93
C GLY A 17 -9.58 19.18 -14.72
N ARG A 18 -8.64 19.73 -13.93
CA ARG A 18 -7.42 19.05 -13.52
C ARG A 18 -7.39 18.79 -12.02
N ALA A 19 -6.67 17.75 -11.63
CA ALA A 19 -6.32 17.50 -10.24
C ALA A 19 -5.32 18.56 -9.72
N PRO A 20 -5.39 18.91 -8.43
CA PRO A 20 -4.37 19.72 -7.77
C PRO A 20 -2.98 19.11 -7.87
N VAL A 21 -1.96 19.98 -7.92
CA VAL A 21 -0.55 19.58 -7.83
C VAL A 21 -0.12 19.70 -6.38
N GLY A 22 0.54 18.67 -5.87
CA GLY A 22 0.98 18.62 -4.48
C GLY A 22 2.13 19.58 -4.17
N CYS A 23 2.13 20.07 -2.94
CA CYS A 23 3.25 20.78 -2.33
C CYS A 23 3.51 20.28 -0.91
N LEU A 24 3.28 18.98 -0.69
CA LEU A 24 3.39 18.35 0.62
C LEU A 24 4.82 18.47 1.16
N THR A 25 4.94 18.73 2.45
CA THR A 25 6.19 18.70 3.19
C THR A 25 6.04 17.82 4.43
N PRO A 26 7.12 17.22 4.94
CA PRO A 26 7.06 16.40 6.14
C PRO A 26 6.50 17.18 7.33
N GLY A 27 5.53 16.59 8.02
CA GLY A 27 5.02 17.02 9.31
C GLY A 27 5.89 16.55 10.48
N ARG A 28 5.40 16.78 11.71
CA ARG A 28 6.07 16.30 12.93
C ARG A 28 5.68 14.85 13.21
N ILE A 29 6.66 13.96 13.22
CA ILE A 29 6.50 12.55 13.60
C ILE A 29 6.45 12.42 15.14
N THR A 30 5.46 11.70 15.66
CA THR A 30 5.39 11.33 17.09
C THR A 30 6.23 10.07 17.38
N PRO A 31 6.67 9.83 18.64
CA PRO A 31 7.47 8.64 18.97
C PRO A 31 6.81 7.32 18.54
N MET A 32 7.65 6.32 18.22
CA MET A 32 7.19 4.97 17.88
C MET A 32 6.31 4.38 18.99
N ARG A 33 5.18 3.78 18.61
CA ARG A 33 4.20 3.21 19.52
C ARG A 33 4.64 1.83 20.02
N THR A 34 4.39 1.53 21.29
CA THR A 34 4.78 0.26 21.90
C THR A 34 3.73 -0.82 21.66
N VAL A 35 4.13 -1.94 21.08
CA VAL A 35 3.25 -3.12 20.97
C VAL A 35 3.25 -3.92 22.28
N PRO A 36 2.07 -4.35 22.81
CA PRO A 36 1.98 -5.21 23.99
C PRO A 36 2.95 -6.39 23.99
N SER A 37 3.50 -6.74 25.16
CA SER A 37 4.55 -7.77 25.27
C SER A 37 4.08 -9.18 24.92
N HIS A 38 2.79 -9.47 25.07
CA HIS A 38 2.21 -10.79 24.80
C HIS A 38 1.98 -11.07 23.29
N ILE A 39 2.01 -10.04 22.45
CA ILE A 39 1.89 -10.18 20.99
C ILE A 39 3.22 -10.71 20.43
N VAL A 40 3.14 -11.73 19.59
CA VAL A 40 4.30 -12.33 18.93
C VAL A 40 4.87 -11.34 17.92
N ARG A 41 6.19 -11.10 18.00
CA ARG A 41 6.90 -10.18 17.11
C ARG A 41 7.48 -10.93 15.92
N PRO A 42 7.45 -10.34 14.72
CA PRO A 42 8.19 -10.87 13.59
C PRO A 42 9.71 -10.76 13.83
N GLU A 43 10.49 -11.50 13.05
CA GLU A 43 11.89 -11.75 13.37
C GLU A 43 12.79 -10.51 13.30
N TYR A 44 12.42 -9.50 12.51
CA TYR A 44 13.21 -8.29 12.28
C TYR A 44 13.14 -7.26 13.39
N VAL A 45 12.19 -7.39 14.33
CA VAL A 45 12.04 -6.40 15.42
C VAL A 45 13.30 -6.39 16.28
N GLY A 46 13.91 -5.21 16.42
CA GLY A 46 15.19 -4.99 17.08
C GLY A 46 16.42 -5.31 16.24
N LYS A 47 16.28 -5.52 14.92
CA LYS A 47 17.37 -5.80 13.98
C LYS A 47 17.48 -4.69 12.92
N PRO A 48 18.68 -4.45 12.37
CA PRO A 48 18.86 -3.43 11.32
C PRO A 48 18.19 -3.78 10.00
N THR A 49 17.95 -5.07 9.73
CA THR A 49 17.29 -5.55 8.51
C THR A 49 16.53 -6.83 8.79
N ALA A 50 15.51 -7.09 7.98
CA ALA A 50 14.82 -8.37 7.93
C ALA A 50 15.65 -9.43 7.19
N ASN A 51 15.45 -10.67 7.56
CA ASN A 51 15.95 -11.86 6.88
C ASN A 51 14.90 -12.36 5.89
N GLU A 52 15.05 -11.96 4.64
CA GLU A 52 14.04 -12.11 3.58
C GLU A 52 14.62 -12.80 2.34
N GLY A 53 13.76 -13.45 1.56
CA GLY A 53 14.13 -14.11 0.30
C GLY A 53 14.66 -15.53 0.45
N ASN A 54 14.47 -16.15 1.61
CA ASN A 54 14.97 -17.50 1.90
C ASN A 54 13.86 -18.56 1.95
N ASP A 55 12.61 -18.15 2.11
CA ASP A 55 11.47 -19.07 2.23
C ASP A 55 10.81 -19.40 0.88
N SER A 56 9.96 -20.43 0.87
CA SER A 56 9.16 -20.82 -0.27
C SER A 56 7.90 -19.97 -0.37
N ASN A 57 7.57 -19.54 -1.59
CA ASN A 57 6.29 -18.91 -1.90
C ASN A 57 5.13 -19.89 -1.99
N MET A 58 5.35 -21.18 -1.71
CA MET A 58 4.32 -22.21 -1.70
C MET A 58 3.78 -22.41 -0.29
N TYR A 59 2.46 -22.47 -0.18
CA TYR A 59 1.77 -22.58 1.10
C TYR A 59 0.83 -23.77 1.12
N THR A 60 0.78 -24.45 2.26
CA THR A 60 -0.23 -25.48 2.52
C THR A 60 -1.62 -24.84 2.76
N PRO A 61 -2.73 -25.57 2.59
CA PRO A 61 -4.06 -25.02 2.88
C PRO A 61 -4.23 -24.45 4.30
N GLU A 62 -3.56 -25.03 5.29
CA GLU A 62 -3.57 -24.53 6.67
C GLU A 62 -2.83 -23.19 6.80
N GLU A 63 -1.68 -23.05 6.12
CA GLU A 63 -0.92 -21.80 6.13
C GLU A 63 -1.63 -20.69 5.36
N VAL A 64 -2.34 -21.03 4.27
CA VAL A 64 -3.21 -20.08 3.54
C VAL A 64 -4.24 -19.46 4.47
N GLU A 65 -4.87 -20.25 5.34
CA GLU A 65 -5.85 -19.73 6.29
C GLU A 65 -5.23 -18.86 7.40
N ARG A 66 -3.96 -19.11 7.77
CA ARG A 66 -3.21 -18.23 8.68
C ARG A 66 -2.88 -16.89 8.02
N VAL A 67 -2.45 -16.89 6.76
CA VAL A 67 -2.26 -15.65 5.97
C VAL A 67 -3.59 -14.90 5.84
N ARG A 68 -4.70 -15.61 5.56
CA ARG A 68 -6.04 -15.01 5.51
C ARG A 68 -6.46 -14.39 6.83
N ALA A 69 -6.17 -15.03 7.96
CA ALA A 69 -6.47 -14.48 9.28
C ALA A 69 -5.73 -13.15 9.52
N ALA A 70 -4.43 -13.08 9.19
CA ALA A 70 -3.66 -11.85 9.24
C ALA A 70 -4.22 -10.78 8.26
N GLY A 71 -4.50 -11.20 7.02
CA GLY A 71 -5.03 -10.31 5.98
C GLY A 71 -6.40 -9.70 6.30
N LYS A 72 -7.28 -10.45 6.98
CA LYS A 72 -8.56 -9.93 7.48
C LYS A 72 -8.40 -8.86 8.55
N ILE A 73 -7.39 -8.98 9.41
CA ILE A 73 -7.09 -7.94 10.41
C ILE A 73 -6.62 -6.67 9.71
N ALA A 74 -5.70 -6.78 8.74
CA ALA A 74 -5.24 -5.64 7.96
C ALA A 74 -6.39 -4.95 7.21
N ALA A 75 -7.22 -5.72 6.49
CA ALA A 75 -8.39 -5.20 5.77
C ALA A 75 -9.42 -4.55 6.73
N GLY A 76 -9.65 -5.15 7.89
CA GLY A 76 -10.52 -4.60 8.93
C GLY A 76 -9.99 -3.29 9.52
N ALA A 77 -8.68 -3.16 9.71
CA ALA A 77 -8.06 -1.92 10.15
C ALA A 77 -8.27 -0.79 9.15
N ILE A 78 -8.15 -1.06 7.84
CA ILE A 78 -8.48 -0.10 6.77
C ILE A 78 -9.95 0.31 6.86
N VAL A 79 -10.88 -0.63 7.06
CA VAL A 79 -12.32 -0.34 7.18
C VAL A 79 -12.61 0.61 8.36
N GLU A 80 -11.99 0.37 9.52
CA GLU A 80 -12.16 1.24 10.69
C GLU A 80 -11.47 2.60 10.51
N ALA A 81 -10.23 2.62 10.01
CA ALA A 81 -9.49 3.84 9.73
C ALA A 81 -10.21 4.75 8.72
N SER A 82 -10.82 4.15 7.69
CA SER A 82 -11.58 4.88 6.66
C SER A 82 -12.70 5.75 7.25
N LYS A 83 -13.24 5.41 8.43
CA LYS A 83 -14.32 6.18 9.09
C LYS A 83 -13.83 7.53 9.61
N ILE A 84 -12.53 7.68 9.85
CA ILE A 84 -11.91 8.92 10.35
C ILE A 84 -11.09 9.65 9.29
N CYS A 85 -10.95 9.11 8.07
CA CYS A 85 -10.28 9.75 6.93
C CYS A 85 -11.15 10.88 6.34
N VAL A 86 -11.35 11.94 7.12
CA VAL A 86 -12.14 13.12 6.78
C VAL A 86 -11.28 14.39 6.94
N PRO A 87 -11.64 15.52 6.29
CA PRO A 87 -10.91 16.76 6.46
C PRO A 87 -10.76 17.14 7.94
N GLY A 88 -9.54 17.50 8.34
CA GLY A 88 -9.20 17.86 9.71
C GLY A 88 -8.54 16.74 10.54
N THR A 89 -8.61 15.48 10.12
CA THR A 89 -7.88 14.36 10.77
C THR A 89 -6.42 14.35 10.34
N THR A 90 -5.49 14.03 11.23
CA THR A 90 -4.08 13.85 10.90
C THR A 90 -3.73 12.43 10.48
N THR A 91 -2.67 12.26 9.70
CA THR A 91 -2.16 10.92 9.36
C THR A 91 -1.69 10.16 10.61
N ASP A 92 -1.12 10.82 11.63
CA ASP A 92 -0.76 10.17 12.89
C ASP A 92 -1.99 9.74 13.73
N GLU A 93 -3.14 10.44 13.65
CA GLU A 93 -4.39 9.96 14.27
C GLU A 93 -4.91 8.69 13.59
N ILE A 94 -4.69 8.54 12.28
CA ILE A 94 -4.99 7.31 11.56
C ILE A 94 -4.06 6.18 11.99
N ASP A 95 -2.76 6.45 12.14
CA ASP A 95 -1.81 5.46 12.68
C ASP A 95 -2.15 4.99 14.09
N VAL A 96 -2.64 5.87 14.98
CA VAL A 96 -3.13 5.47 16.31
C VAL A 96 -4.21 4.40 16.17
N LEU A 97 -5.23 4.67 15.36
CA LEU A 97 -6.36 3.75 15.21
C LEU A 97 -5.91 2.42 14.61
N VAL A 98 -5.08 2.44 13.55
CA VAL A 98 -4.59 1.21 12.92
C VAL A 98 -3.73 0.41 13.91
N HIS A 99 -2.84 1.07 14.66
CA HIS A 99 -2.00 0.42 15.66
C HIS A 99 -2.84 -0.28 16.74
N GLU A 100 -3.81 0.43 17.30
CA GLU A 100 -4.70 -0.09 18.34
C GLU A 100 -5.54 -1.25 17.81
N TYR A 101 -6.14 -1.10 16.62
CA TYR A 101 -6.95 -2.14 16.00
C TYR A 101 -6.15 -3.44 15.82
N ILE A 102 -4.94 -3.36 15.24
CA ILE A 102 -4.12 -4.54 14.99
C ILE A 102 -3.73 -5.23 16.33
N CYS A 103 -3.34 -4.43 17.34
CA CYS A 103 -2.98 -4.96 18.65
C CYS A 103 -4.17 -5.60 19.38
N ASP A 104 -5.35 -5.00 19.30
CA ASP A 104 -6.59 -5.52 19.91
C ASP A 104 -7.02 -6.87 19.30
N HIS A 105 -6.59 -7.15 18.07
CA HIS A 105 -6.77 -8.44 17.39
C HIS A 105 -5.61 -9.43 17.63
N GLY A 106 -4.69 -9.11 18.54
CA GLY A 106 -3.58 -9.98 18.92
C GLY A 106 -2.46 -10.06 17.89
N ALA A 107 -2.46 -9.19 16.88
CA ALA A 107 -1.49 -9.16 15.80
C ALA A 107 -0.45 -8.04 16.01
N TYR A 108 0.69 -8.17 15.35
CA TYR A 108 1.74 -7.14 15.31
C TYR A 108 1.61 -6.30 14.03
N PRO A 109 1.64 -4.95 14.08
CA PRO A 109 1.67 -4.13 12.87
C PRO A 109 3.02 -4.26 12.17
N SER A 110 3.08 -4.93 11.02
CA SER A 110 4.35 -5.40 10.44
C SER A 110 5.31 -4.26 10.11
N THR A 111 4.81 -3.09 9.71
CA THR A 111 5.67 -1.96 9.38
C THR A 111 6.46 -1.44 10.59
N VAL A 112 6.01 -1.64 11.83
CA VAL A 112 6.70 -1.13 13.02
C VAL A 112 8.07 -1.78 13.16
N ASP A 113 9.12 -0.97 13.10
CA ASP A 113 10.54 -1.36 13.18
C ASP A 113 11.03 -2.21 12.00
N TYR A 114 10.24 -2.32 10.92
CA TYR A 114 10.70 -2.94 9.70
C TYR A 114 11.74 -2.03 9.02
N ARG A 115 13.02 -2.44 9.08
CA ARG A 115 14.17 -1.63 8.61
C ARG A 115 14.19 -0.22 9.21
N GLY A 116 13.67 -0.06 10.43
CA GLY A 116 13.58 1.22 11.13
C GLY A 116 12.35 2.08 10.80
N TYR A 117 11.38 1.59 10.02
CA TYR A 117 10.13 2.32 9.77
C TYR A 117 9.36 2.59 11.09
N PRO A 118 8.92 3.84 11.36
CA PRO A 118 8.54 4.24 12.72
C PRO A 118 7.04 4.05 13.06
N LYS A 119 6.20 3.64 12.11
CA LYS A 119 4.74 3.65 12.20
C LYS A 119 4.11 2.31 11.81
N SER A 120 2.80 2.19 12.03
CA SER A 120 2.01 0.95 11.95
C SER A 120 1.20 0.81 10.66
N VAL A 121 1.23 1.84 9.82
CA VAL A 121 0.57 1.98 8.52
C VAL A 121 1.38 2.97 7.69
N CYS A 122 1.42 2.80 6.37
CA CYS A 122 1.86 3.87 5.49
C CYS A 122 0.66 4.73 5.06
N THR A 123 0.80 6.05 5.16
CA THR A 123 -0.22 7.02 4.74
C THR A 123 0.31 7.84 3.58
N SER A 124 -0.05 7.45 2.35
CA SER A 124 0.48 8.07 1.13
C SER A 124 -0.55 9.03 0.54
N LEU A 125 -0.36 10.33 0.79
CA LEU A 125 -1.26 11.40 0.39
C LEU A 125 -0.89 11.95 -1.00
N ASN A 126 -1.88 12.12 -1.89
CA ASN A 126 -1.76 12.85 -3.15
C ASN A 126 -0.57 12.42 -4.05
N GLU A 127 0.55 13.15 -4.04
CA GLU A 127 1.76 12.87 -4.83
C GLU A 127 2.66 11.78 -4.26
N VAL A 128 2.42 11.35 -3.02
CA VAL A 128 3.17 10.27 -2.36
C VAL A 128 2.77 8.94 -3.01
N ILE A 129 3.73 8.30 -3.67
CA ILE A 129 3.59 7.01 -4.36
C ILE A 129 3.35 5.89 -3.37
N CYS A 130 4.22 5.76 -2.37
CA CYS A 130 4.15 4.74 -1.33
C CYS A 130 4.99 5.16 -0.12
N HIS A 131 4.85 4.39 0.97
CA HIS A 131 5.68 4.48 2.18
C HIS A 131 5.65 5.83 2.91
N GLY A 132 4.64 6.67 2.69
CA GLY A 132 4.48 7.91 3.45
C GLY A 132 4.38 7.62 4.95
N ILE A 133 5.18 8.32 5.76
CA ILE A 133 5.20 8.15 7.22
C ILE A 133 4.08 8.97 7.86
N PRO A 134 3.18 8.35 8.65
CA PRO A 134 2.21 9.09 9.46
C PRO A 134 2.84 10.14 10.38
N ASP A 135 2.31 11.36 10.32
CA ASP A 135 2.83 12.53 11.00
C ASP A 135 1.71 13.55 11.32
N SER A 136 2.08 14.79 11.62
CA SER A 136 1.12 15.85 11.94
C SER A 136 0.41 16.49 10.74
N THR A 137 0.57 15.94 9.53
CA THR A 137 -0.12 16.41 8.32
C THR A 137 -1.61 16.21 8.49
N VAL A 138 -2.38 17.28 8.26
CA VAL A 138 -3.84 17.29 8.39
C VAL A 138 -4.44 17.05 7.02
N LEU A 139 -5.36 16.09 6.90
CA LEU A 139 -6.11 15.84 5.67
C LEU A 139 -6.97 17.05 5.29
N GLU A 140 -6.98 17.39 4.01
CA GLU A 140 -7.74 18.48 3.42
C GLU A 140 -8.90 17.97 2.55
N ASP A 141 -9.95 18.78 2.39
CA ASP A 141 -11.04 18.49 1.46
C ASP A 141 -10.49 18.40 0.03
N GLY A 142 -10.76 17.27 -0.63
CA GLY A 142 -10.28 17.00 -1.99
C GLY A 142 -8.99 16.17 -2.06
N ASP A 143 -8.41 15.75 -0.94
CA ASP A 143 -7.28 14.82 -0.93
C ASP A 143 -7.67 13.40 -1.38
N ILE A 144 -6.68 12.67 -1.89
CA ILE A 144 -6.72 11.21 -1.94
C ILE A 144 -5.63 10.65 -1.04
N LEU A 145 -5.95 9.58 -0.30
CA LEU A 145 -5.07 8.99 0.71
C LEU A 145 -5.02 7.48 0.53
N ASN A 146 -3.86 6.91 0.24
CA ASN A 146 -3.64 5.47 0.37
C ASN A 146 -3.30 5.12 1.82
N LEU A 147 -3.97 4.10 2.35
CA LEU A 147 -3.62 3.42 3.59
C LEU A 147 -3.08 2.04 3.25
N ASP A 148 -1.84 1.78 3.65
CA ASP A 148 -1.16 0.51 3.44
C ASP A 148 -0.87 -0.18 4.77
N VAL A 149 -1.51 -1.34 4.96
CA VAL A 149 -1.60 -2.02 6.25
C VAL A 149 -1.22 -3.48 6.09
N THR A 150 -0.21 -3.87 6.87
CA THR A 150 0.20 -5.27 7.00
C THR A 150 0.11 -5.73 8.45
N ALA A 151 -0.67 -6.78 8.72
CA ALA A 151 -0.73 -7.41 10.04
C ALA A 151 0.11 -8.70 10.08
N TYR A 152 0.76 -8.96 11.21
CA TYR A 152 1.47 -10.21 11.50
C TYR A 152 0.77 -10.97 12.61
N LEU A 153 0.22 -12.14 12.28
CA LEU A 153 -0.50 -13.01 13.21
C LEU A 153 -0.03 -14.45 13.02
N ASP A 154 0.18 -15.16 14.13
CA ASP A 154 0.51 -16.58 14.12
C ASP A 154 1.59 -16.93 13.10
N GLY A 155 2.69 -16.17 13.05
CA GLY A 155 3.81 -16.44 12.15
C GLY A 155 3.62 -16.05 10.68
N MET A 156 2.53 -15.35 10.33
CA MET A 156 2.21 -14.98 8.95
C MET A 156 1.87 -13.49 8.84
N HIS A 157 2.37 -12.86 7.78
CA HIS A 157 2.00 -11.52 7.31
C HIS A 157 0.78 -11.61 6.38
N GLY A 158 -0.12 -10.63 6.45
CA GLY A 158 -1.17 -10.41 5.47
C GLY A 158 -1.24 -8.93 5.12
N ASP A 159 -1.19 -8.64 3.81
CA ASP A 159 -0.87 -7.30 3.28
C ASP A 159 -1.91 -6.76 2.30
N THR A 160 -2.29 -5.51 2.48
CA THR A 160 -3.29 -4.85 1.64
C THR A 160 -3.28 -3.34 1.84
N ASN A 161 -3.62 -2.64 0.76
CA ASN A 161 -3.76 -1.21 0.78
C ASN A 161 -4.95 -0.74 -0.06
N LYS A 162 -5.41 0.48 0.24
CA LYS A 162 -6.53 1.12 -0.46
C LYS A 162 -6.39 2.63 -0.50
N THR A 163 -6.53 3.22 -1.69
CA THR A 163 -6.73 4.67 -1.82
C THR A 163 -8.18 5.08 -1.52
N LEU A 164 -8.33 6.04 -0.61
CA LEU A 164 -9.57 6.65 -0.13
C LEU A 164 -9.72 8.06 -0.69
N LEU A 165 -10.98 8.50 -0.80
CA LEU A 165 -11.34 9.87 -1.18
C LEU A 165 -11.65 10.66 0.10
N VAL A 166 -11.00 11.81 0.30
CA VAL A 166 -11.22 12.67 1.46
C VAL A 166 -12.11 13.84 1.06
N GLY A 167 -13.36 13.83 1.53
CA GLY A 167 -14.32 14.89 1.24
C GLY A 167 -14.69 14.98 -0.24
N ASN A 168 -14.70 16.19 -0.81
CA ASN A 168 -15.12 16.48 -2.18
C ASN A 168 -13.94 16.43 -3.16
N VAL A 169 -13.61 15.24 -3.65
CA VAL A 169 -12.50 15.03 -4.60
C VAL A 169 -12.89 15.37 -6.04
N ASP A 170 -11.97 15.98 -6.79
CA ASP A 170 -12.14 16.31 -8.21
C ASP A 170 -12.30 15.04 -9.09
N GLU A 171 -12.87 15.22 -10.29
CA GLU A 171 -13.16 14.09 -11.18
C GLU A 171 -11.90 13.38 -11.70
N GLU A 172 -10.81 14.10 -11.98
CA GLU A 172 -9.58 13.51 -12.52
C GLU A 172 -8.93 12.59 -11.46
N SER A 173 -8.90 13.03 -10.21
CA SER A 173 -8.45 12.24 -9.06
C SER A 173 -9.39 11.06 -8.76
N ARG A 174 -10.71 11.26 -8.79
CA ARG A 174 -11.68 10.17 -8.59
C ARG A 174 -11.52 9.07 -9.65
N LEU A 175 -11.33 9.46 -10.91
CA LEU A 175 -11.10 8.53 -12.01
C LEU A 175 -9.76 7.82 -11.90
N LEU A 176 -8.70 8.48 -11.43
CA LEU A 176 -7.43 7.84 -11.13
C LEU A 176 -7.63 6.68 -10.14
N VAL A 177 -8.26 6.96 -8.99
CA VAL A 177 -8.53 5.98 -7.94
C VAL A 177 -9.35 4.79 -8.48
N GLU A 178 -10.47 5.05 -9.15
CA GLU A 178 -11.34 4.01 -9.74
C GLU A 178 -10.58 3.12 -10.72
N ARG A 179 -9.72 3.71 -11.56
CA ARG A 179 -8.98 2.99 -12.61
C ARG A 179 -7.80 2.23 -12.03
N THR A 180 -7.16 2.71 -10.97
CA THR A 180 -6.13 1.94 -10.26
C THR A 180 -6.75 0.66 -9.68
N GLU A 181 -7.89 0.75 -8.98
CA GLU A 181 -8.60 -0.42 -8.44
C GLU A 181 -9.01 -1.40 -9.56
N GLU A 182 -9.55 -0.89 -10.67
CA GLU A 182 -9.91 -1.72 -11.82
C GLU A 182 -8.68 -2.37 -12.49
N SER A 183 -7.51 -1.72 -12.47
CA SER A 183 -6.27 -2.30 -12.98
C SER A 183 -5.82 -3.51 -12.16
N LEU A 184 -5.90 -3.41 -10.83
CA LEU A 184 -5.67 -4.52 -9.89
C LEU A 184 -6.65 -5.66 -10.17
N ASN A 185 -7.95 -5.36 -10.23
CA ASN A 185 -9.00 -6.35 -10.48
C ASN A 185 -8.80 -7.11 -11.81
N ARG A 186 -8.28 -6.43 -12.84
CA ARG A 186 -7.93 -7.06 -14.13
C ARG A 186 -6.70 -7.95 -14.01
N ALA A 187 -5.67 -7.51 -13.30
CA ALA A 187 -4.47 -8.29 -13.03
C ALA A 187 -4.78 -9.58 -12.26
N ILE A 188 -5.59 -9.51 -11.20
CA ILE A 188 -6.01 -10.68 -10.42
C ILE A 188 -6.69 -11.72 -11.32
N LYS A 189 -7.59 -11.29 -12.23
CA LYS A 189 -8.24 -12.18 -13.21
C LYS A 189 -7.26 -12.85 -14.19
N ALA A 190 -6.06 -12.30 -14.34
CA ALA A 190 -5.03 -12.86 -15.20
C ALA A 190 -4.17 -13.93 -14.51
N VAL A 191 -4.22 -14.02 -13.18
CA VAL A 191 -3.53 -15.04 -12.37
C VAL A 191 -4.15 -16.40 -12.61
N LYS A 192 -3.37 -17.32 -13.19
CA LYS A 192 -3.74 -18.73 -13.40
C LYS A 192 -2.50 -19.61 -13.42
N PRO A 193 -2.57 -20.87 -12.93
CA PRO A 193 -1.48 -21.81 -13.07
C PRO A 193 -0.97 -21.95 -14.52
N GLY A 194 0.35 -22.08 -14.70
CA GLY A 194 1.03 -22.23 -15.99
C GLY A 194 1.28 -20.93 -16.76
N ARG A 195 0.77 -19.78 -16.29
CA ARG A 195 1.15 -18.46 -16.83
C ARG A 195 2.44 -17.97 -16.18
N GLN A 196 3.12 -17.02 -16.83
CA GLN A 196 4.28 -16.33 -16.27
C GLN A 196 3.84 -15.10 -15.48
N ILE A 197 4.54 -14.78 -14.38
CA ILE A 197 4.22 -13.63 -13.52
C ILE A 197 4.17 -12.30 -14.29
N ASN A 198 5.10 -12.07 -15.23
CA ASN A 198 5.14 -10.83 -16.04
C ASN A 198 3.84 -10.52 -16.83
N VAL A 199 2.89 -11.47 -16.96
CA VAL A 199 1.57 -11.21 -17.54
C VAL A 199 0.75 -10.21 -16.72
N ILE A 200 0.96 -10.17 -15.40
CA ILE A 200 0.28 -9.26 -14.47
C ILE A 200 0.56 -7.81 -14.86
N GLY A 201 1.84 -7.45 -14.96
CA GLY A 201 2.25 -6.11 -15.33
C GLY A 201 1.85 -5.71 -16.75
N ARG A 202 1.87 -6.65 -17.71
CA ARG A 202 1.32 -6.40 -19.05
C ARG A 202 -0.16 -6.01 -19.01
N VAL A 203 -0.97 -6.69 -18.20
CA VAL A 203 -2.41 -6.39 -18.09
C VAL A 203 -2.64 -5.01 -17.49
N ILE A 204 -1.91 -4.65 -16.44
CA ILE A 204 -1.99 -3.35 -15.78
C ILE A 204 -1.58 -2.23 -16.74
N GLU A 205 -0.38 -2.31 -17.34
CA GLU A 205 0.15 -1.25 -18.21
C GLU A 205 -0.71 -1.05 -19.46
N LYS A 206 -1.23 -2.13 -20.06
CA LYS A 206 -2.15 -2.01 -21.21
C LYS A 206 -3.46 -1.34 -20.84
N TYR A 207 -3.97 -1.53 -19.62
CA TYR A 207 -5.17 -0.85 -19.16
C TYR A 207 -4.89 0.63 -18.85
N ALA A 208 -3.84 0.91 -18.06
CA ALA A 208 -3.43 2.26 -17.68
C ALA A 208 -3.12 3.16 -18.91
N ALA A 209 -2.47 2.61 -19.94
CA ALA A 209 -2.13 3.32 -21.17
C ALA A 209 -3.35 3.89 -21.92
N ARG A 210 -4.56 3.33 -21.74
CA ARG A 210 -5.80 3.84 -22.36
C ARG A 210 -6.20 5.22 -21.84
N PHE A 211 -5.68 5.61 -20.68
CA PHE A 211 -5.98 6.85 -19.99
C PHE A 211 -4.77 7.78 -19.90
N GLY A 212 -3.61 7.37 -20.44
CA GLY A 212 -2.37 8.13 -20.37
C GLY A 212 -1.72 8.14 -18.99
N TYR A 213 -2.02 7.17 -18.13
CA TYR A 213 -1.41 7.06 -16.81
C TYR A 213 -0.02 6.45 -16.84
N GLY A 214 0.83 6.92 -15.93
CA GLY A 214 2.10 6.27 -15.62
C GLY A 214 1.89 5.01 -14.78
N VAL A 215 2.83 4.08 -14.87
CA VAL A 215 2.90 2.86 -14.05
C VAL A 215 4.28 2.82 -13.40
N VAL A 216 4.32 2.93 -12.06
CA VAL A 216 5.58 2.91 -11.30
C VAL A 216 6.29 1.57 -11.50
N ARG A 217 7.62 1.61 -11.61
CA ARG A 217 8.46 0.45 -11.99
C ARG A 217 9.40 -0.05 -10.90
N ASP A 218 9.85 0.84 -10.03
CA ASP A 218 10.84 0.50 -8.99
C ASP A 218 10.22 -0.11 -7.73
N TYR A 219 8.89 -0.10 -7.64
CA TYR A 219 8.09 -0.74 -6.59
C TYR A 219 7.11 -1.73 -7.23
N THR A 220 7.06 -2.94 -6.67
CA THR A 220 6.46 -4.12 -7.28
C THR A 220 5.74 -4.95 -6.23
N GLY A 221 4.76 -5.74 -6.64
CA GLY A 221 4.22 -6.78 -5.76
C GLY A 221 5.31 -7.77 -5.35
N HIS A 222 5.06 -8.49 -4.26
CA HIS A 222 6.00 -9.42 -3.66
C HIS A 222 5.31 -10.69 -3.17
N GLY A 223 6.06 -11.78 -3.03
CA GLY A 223 5.57 -12.89 -2.21
C GLY A 223 5.48 -12.46 -0.74
N VAL A 224 4.45 -12.90 -0.02
CA VAL A 224 4.16 -12.50 1.36
C VAL A 224 3.61 -13.70 2.13
N GLY A 225 3.85 -13.74 3.44
CA GLY A 225 3.34 -14.77 4.35
C GLY A 225 4.32 -15.03 5.48
N ARG A 226 5.20 -16.04 5.38
CA ARG A 226 6.22 -16.30 6.43
C ARG A 226 7.23 -15.16 6.56
N GLU A 227 7.57 -14.56 5.43
CA GLU A 227 8.38 -13.34 5.30
C GLU A 227 7.47 -12.17 4.92
N PHE A 228 7.83 -10.94 5.31
CA PHE A 228 7.08 -9.74 4.93
C PHE A 228 7.21 -9.52 3.41
N HIS A 229 8.44 -9.38 2.92
CA HIS A 229 8.74 -9.37 1.50
C HIS A 229 9.63 -10.56 1.16
N SER A 230 9.10 -11.57 0.48
CA SER A 230 9.93 -12.62 -0.10
C SER A 230 10.70 -12.08 -1.33
N GLY A 231 11.64 -12.89 -1.85
CA GLY A 231 12.37 -12.58 -3.08
C GLY A 231 11.56 -12.72 -4.38
N LEU A 232 10.27 -13.07 -4.32
CA LEU A 232 9.41 -13.11 -5.51
C LEU A 232 9.00 -11.70 -5.90
N ILE A 233 9.28 -11.31 -7.15
CA ILE A 233 8.99 -9.97 -7.68
C ILE A 233 7.83 -10.04 -8.68
N ILE A 234 6.82 -9.19 -8.51
CA ILE A 234 5.63 -9.11 -9.37
C ILE A 234 5.55 -7.69 -9.98
N PRO A 235 6.12 -7.48 -11.18
CA PRO A 235 6.10 -6.17 -11.83
C PRO A 235 4.69 -5.73 -12.23
N HIS A 236 4.42 -4.43 -12.15
CA HIS A 236 3.16 -3.82 -12.60
C HIS A 236 3.22 -3.28 -14.05
N TYR A 237 4.37 -3.37 -14.71
CA TYR A 237 4.61 -2.97 -16.10
C TYR A 237 4.93 -4.18 -17.01
N ASP A 238 4.85 -4.03 -18.34
CA ASP A 238 5.22 -5.12 -19.27
C ASP A 238 6.73 -5.34 -19.25
N ALA A 239 7.17 -6.25 -18.38
CA ALA A 239 8.58 -6.54 -18.13
C ALA A 239 9.12 -7.70 -18.99
N ALA A 240 8.30 -8.28 -19.87
CA ALA A 240 8.70 -9.46 -20.64
C ALA A 240 9.92 -9.19 -21.55
N PRO A 241 10.85 -10.16 -21.68
CA PRO A 241 10.78 -11.52 -21.16
C PRO A 241 11.29 -11.70 -19.72
N ALA A 242 11.60 -10.64 -18.97
CA ALA A 242 12.01 -10.75 -17.56
C ALA A 242 10.83 -11.15 -16.64
N TYR A 243 11.14 -11.58 -15.41
CA TYR A 243 10.18 -11.97 -14.37
C TYR A 243 9.18 -13.03 -14.85
N ASP A 244 9.71 -14.08 -15.48
CA ASP A 244 8.97 -15.11 -16.19
C ASP A 244 8.63 -16.35 -15.35
N THR A 245 8.79 -16.26 -14.02
CA THR A 245 8.43 -17.32 -13.05
C THR A 245 7.02 -17.83 -13.34
N GLU A 246 6.89 -19.15 -13.47
CA GLU A 246 5.60 -19.81 -13.66
C GLU A 246 4.74 -19.71 -12.39
N ILE A 247 3.53 -19.20 -12.54
CA ILE A 247 2.47 -19.17 -11.54
C ILE A 247 1.99 -20.60 -11.30
N ARG A 248 1.95 -21.04 -10.03
CA ARG A 248 1.53 -22.38 -9.62
C ARG A 248 0.51 -22.31 -8.49
N GLU A 249 -0.39 -23.29 -8.46
CA GLU A 249 -1.38 -23.44 -7.38
C GLU A 249 -0.71 -23.50 -6.01
N GLY A 250 -1.24 -22.76 -5.03
CA GLY A 250 -0.67 -22.64 -3.69
C GLY A 250 0.40 -21.55 -3.53
N MET A 251 0.75 -20.81 -4.60
CA MET A 251 1.58 -19.62 -4.46
C MET A 251 0.79 -18.49 -3.77
N ILE A 252 1.43 -17.77 -2.84
CA ILE A 252 0.90 -16.52 -2.27
C ILE A 252 1.79 -15.34 -2.68
N PHE A 253 1.16 -14.25 -3.11
CA PHE A 253 1.83 -12.98 -3.42
C PHE A 253 0.85 -11.80 -3.44
N THR A 254 1.39 -10.58 -3.45
CA THR A 254 0.66 -9.32 -3.60
C THR A 254 0.63 -8.88 -5.07
N ILE A 255 -0.42 -8.16 -5.43
CA ILE A 255 -0.45 -7.32 -6.63
C ILE A 255 -0.87 -5.93 -6.14
N GLU A 256 -0.06 -4.91 -6.39
CA GLU A 256 -0.16 -3.59 -5.73
C GLU A 256 0.10 -2.39 -6.67
N PRO A 257 -0.57 -2.29 -7.83
CA PRO A 257 -0.24 -1.30 -8.86
C PRO A 257 -0.35 0.14 -8.35
N MET A 258 0.72 0.90 -8.57
CA MET A 258 0.77 2.36 -8.37
C MET A 258 0.67 3.07 -9.73
N LEU A 259 -0.44 3.79 -9.94
CA LEU A 259 -0.67 4.57 -11.17
C LEU A 259 -0.57 6.07 -10.91
N THR A 260 0.05 6.80 -11.85
CA THR A 260 0.27 8.25 -11.73
C THR A 260 -0.47 9.03 -12.82
N LEU A 261 -0.95 10.25 -12.50
CA LEU A 261 -1.47 11.20 -13.51
C LEU A 261 -0.36 11.81 -14.40
N GLY A 262 0.89 11.65 -13.97
CA GLY A 262 2.03 12.37 -14.50
C GLY A 262 3.18 11.45 -14.89
N THR A 263 4.38 11.87 -14.52
CA THR A 263 5.57 11.04 -14.65
C THR A 263 5.57 9.86 -13.67
N ILE A 264 6.41 8.86 -13.93
CA ILE A 264 6.74 7.77 -12.99
C ILE A 264 8.06 8.04 -12.26
N GLU A 265 8.80 9.06 -12.69
CA GLU A 265 10.00 9.50 -12.01
C GLU A 265 9.65 9.96 -10.60
N TRP A 266 10.47 9.57 -9.62
CA TRP A 266 10.25 9.86 -8.22
C TRP A 266 11.46 10.53 -7.58
N ASP A 267 11.19 11.21 -6.47
CA ASP A 267 12.19 11.66 -5.50
C ASP A 267 11.92 10.93 -4.17
N LEU A 268 12.97 10.63 -3.41
CA LEU A 268 12.88 10.09 -2.06
C LEU A 268 13.12 11.23 -1.06
N TRP A 269 12.28 11.32 -0.04
CA TRP A 269 12.49 12.29 1.04
C TRP A 269 13.70 11.93 1.93
N ASP A 270 14.19 12.92 2.68
CA ASP A 270 15.31 12.75 3.63
C ASP A 270 14.99 11.80 4.80
N ASP A 271 13.74 11.32 4.89
CA ASP A 271 13.31 10.31 5.87
C ASP A 271 13.62 8.87 5.43
N ASP A 272 14.26 8.68 4.26
CA ASP A 272 14.62 7.41 3.63
C ASP A 272 13.44 6.50 3.22
N TRP A 273 12.19 6.96 3.36
CA TRP A 273 10.99 6.16 3.10
C TRP A 273 10.02 6.79 2.12
N THR A 274 9.66 8.06 2.31
CA THR A 274 8.54 8.67 1.59
C THR A 274 8.92 8.91 0.13
N VAL A 275 8.22 8.20 -0.78
CA VAL A 275 8.45 8.27 -2.23
C VAL A 275 7.40 9.16 -2.86
N VAL A 276 7.81 10.15 -3.63
CA VAL A 276 6.91 11.16 -4.22
C VAL A 276 7.14 11.28 -5.71
N THR A 277 6.07 11.51 -6.49
CA THR A 277 6.21 11.81 -7.93
C THR A 277 7.04 13.08 -8.11
N ARG A 278 8.00 13.05 -9.04
CA ARG A 278 8.90 14.20 -9.29
C ARG A 278 8.16 15.43 -9.81
N ASP A 279 7.07 15.24 -10.54
CA ASP A 279 6.20 16.32 -11.02
C ASP A 279 5.09 16.71 -10.03
N ARG A 280 5.06 16.09 -8.85
CA ARG A 280 4.11 16.33 -7.76
C ARG A 280 2.64 16.11 -8.14
N LYS A 281 2.39 15.39 -9.23
CA LYS A 281 1.03 14.99 -9.58
C LYS A 281 0.61 13.76 -8.81
N ARG A 282 -0.71 13.61 -8.68
CA ARG A 282 -1.32 12.57 -7.87
C ARG A 282 -1.03 11.16 -8.39
N THR A 283 -1.02 10.24 -7.44
CA THR A 283 -0.85 8.81 -7.62
C THR A 283 -1.88 8.07 -6.76
N ALA A 284 -2.25 6.86 -7.17
CA ALA A 284 -3.14 6.00 -6.41
C ALA A 284 -2.64 4.56 -6.46
N GLN A 285 -2.92 3.81 -5.40
CA GLN A 285 -2.51 2.41 -5.23
C GLN A 285 -3.64 1.60 -4.60
N PHE A 286 -3.74 0.34 -5.03
CA PHE A 286 -4.61 -0.66 -4.41
C PHE A 286 -3.83 -1.96 -4.36
N GLU A 287 -4.08 -2.76 -3.34
CA GLU A 287 -3.38 -4.02 -3.16
C GLU A 287 -4.24 -5.12 -2.57
N HIS A 288 -3.99 -6.34 -3.05
CA HIS A 288 -4.42 -7.55 -2.36
C HIS A 288 -3.30 -8.59 -2.29
N THR A 289 -3.16 -9.21 -1.12
CA THR A 289 -2.60 -10.56 -0.97
C THR A 289 -3.58 -11.60 -1.54
N LEU A 290 -3.09 -12.48 -2.41
CA LEU A 290 -3.87 -13.57 -3.00
C LEU A 290 -3.14 -14.91 -2.93
N VAL A 291 -3.90 -16.00 -2.94
CA VAL A 291 -3.40 -17.36 -3.20
C VAL A 291 -3.84 -17.82 -4.58
N VAL A 292 -2.94 -18.47 -5.33
CA VAL A 292 -3.26 -19.10 -6.61
C VAL A 292 -4.06 -20.38 -6.37
N THR A 293 -5.21 -20.52 -7.04
CA THR A 293 -6.03 -21.74 -7.03
C THR A 293 -5.83 -22.54 -8.33
N ALA A 294 -6.43 -23.74 -8.41
CA ALA A 294 -6.38 -24.58 -9.61
C ALA A 294 -6.84 -23.88 -10.91
N ASP A 295 -7.73 -22.88 -10.82
CA ASP A 295 -8.38 -22.22 -11.96
C ASP A 295 -8.28 -20.68 -11.96
N GLY A 296 -7.65 -20.09 -10.94
CA GLY A 296 -7.56 -18.64 -10.75
C GLY A 296 -6.78 -18.22 -9.51
N ALA A 297 -7.39 -17.34 -8.72
CA ALA A 297 -6.86 -16.80 -7.48
C ALA A 297 -7.99 -16.55 -6.47
N ASP A 298 -7.66 -16.66 -5.19
CA ASP A 298 -8.52 -16.31 -4.06
C ASP A 298 -7.86 -15.16 -3.27
N ILE A 299 -8.65 -14.14 -2.95
CA ILE A 299 -8.20 -12.92 -2.27
C ILE A 299 -8.23 -13.17 -0.76
N LEU A 300 -7.09 -13.01 -0.11
CA LEU A 300 -6.93 -13.30 1.32
C LEU A 300 -7.19 -12.08 2.21
N THR A 301 -7.34 -10.89 1.61
CA THR A 301 -7.47 -9.59 2.30
C THR A 301 -8.79 -8.88 2.02
N LEU A 302 -9.88 -9.64 1.94
CA LEU A 302 -11.23 -9.08 2.04
C LEU A 302 -11.66 -9.03 3.52
N PRO A 303 -12.39 -7.98 3.96
CA PRO A 303 -12.93 -7.88 5.32
C PRO A 303 -13.83 -9.06 5.73
#